data_AF-A0A7W1LRQ2-F1
#
_entry.id   AF-A0A7W1LRQ2-F1
#
_cell.length_a   1.000
_cell.length_b   1.000
_cell.length_c   1.000
_cell.angle_alpha   90.00
_cell.angle_beta   90.00
_cell.angle_gamma   90.00
#
_symmetry.space_group_name_H-M   'P 1'
#
loop_
_entity.id
_entity.type
_entity.pdbx_description
1 polymer ?
#
loop_
_entity_poly.entity_id
_entity_poly.type
_entity_poly.pdbx_seq_one_letter_code
_entity_poly.pdbx_strand_id
1 'polypeptide(L)'
;MTVAMIGDVRLVGSQRYLTGEVRNGGDETAEAVQVIGELTIDGEVVAAGEQFIDFLSGGETEEIVFIFDRAAPEAETSLRVASYKSP
;
A
#
# COMPACT_ATOMS: atom_id res chain seq x y z
N MET A 1 5.36 16.92 -6.37
CA MET A 1 4.59 16.13 -5.38
C MET A 1 5.10 14.70 -5.41
N THR A 2 5.57 14.18 -4.29
CA THR A 2 6.07 12.81 -4.19
C THR A 2 5.26 12.09 -3.13
N VAL A 3 4.53 11.06 -3.52
CA VAL A 3 3.91 10.15 -2.55
C VAL A 3 4.88 9.00 -2.34
N ALA A 4 5.44 8.91 -1.13
CA ALA A 4 6.41 7.87 -0.77
C ALA A 4 5.72 6.79 0.07
N MET A 5 6.13 5.54 -0.15
CA MET A 5 5.68 4.37 0.61
C MET A 5 6.88 3.74 1.32
N ILE A 6 6.78 3.61 2.64
CA ILE A 6 7.68 2.76 3.45
C ILE A 6 6.81 1.65 3.99
N GLY A 7 7.20 0.39 3.80
CA GLY A 7 6.40 -0.74 4.25
C GLY A 7 7.20 -1.81 4.95
N ASP A 8 6.53 -2.48 5.88
CA ASP A 8 7.01 -3.64 6.62
C ASP A 8 6.13 -4.84 6.29
N VAL A 9 6.76 -5.99 6.04
CA VAL A 9 6.07 -7.24 5.72
C VAL A 9 6.28 -8.23 6.87
N ARG A 10 5.17 -8.79 7.38
CA ARG A 10 5.20 -9.79 8.46
C ARG A 10 4.36 -11.01 8.08
N LEU A 11 4.89 -12.20 8.33
CA LEU A 11 4.16 -13.47 8.18
C LEU A 11 3.82 -14.01 9.56
N VAL A 12 2.53 -14.23 9.83
CA VAL A 12 2.01 -14.79 11.09
C VAL A 12 1.09 -15.95 10.75
N GLY A 13 1.56 -17.18 11.00
CA GLY A 13 0.84 -18.38 10.55
C GLY A 13 0.69 -18.40 9.03
N SER A 14 -0.56 -18.47 8.55
CA SER A 14 -0.90 -18.42 7.12
C SER A 14 -1.34 -17.02 6.65
N GLN A 15 -1.10 -15.98 7.44
CA GLN A 15 -1.49 -14.61 7.12
C GLN A 15 -0.24 -13.76 6.88
N ARG A 16 -0.29 -12.94 5.84
CA ARG A 16 0.75 -11.95 5.55
C ARG A 16 0.21 -10.54 5.68
N TYR A 17 0.90 -9.77 6.51
CA TYR A 17 0.59 -8.40 6.84
C TYR A 17 1.57 -7.50 6.08
N LEU A 18 1.04 -6.59 5.27
CA LEU A 18 1.79 -5.50 4.66
C LEU A 18 1.32 -4.22 5.34
N THR A 19 2.17 -3.65 6.18
CA THR A 19 1.92 -2.33 6.75
C THR A 19 2.73 -1.32 5.96
N GLY A 20 2.18 -0.14 5.71
CA GLY A 20 2.98 0.94 5.14
C GLY A 20 2.46 2.33 5.48
N GLU A 21 3.29 3.32 5.20
CA GLU A 21 2.98 4.73 5.39
C GLU A 21 2.91 5.42 4.03
N VAL A 22 1.81 6.11 3.75
CA VAL A 22 1.60 6.95 2.58
C VAL A 22 1.85 8.39 2.99
N ARG A 23 2.91 9.02 2.47
CA ARG A 23 3.23 10.42 2.80
C ARG A 23 3.06 11.34 1.60
N ASN A 24 2.30 12.42 1.74
CA ASN A 24 2.33 13.53 0.79
C ASN A 24 3.55 14.44 1.06
N GLY A 25 4.59 14.32 0.24
CA GLY A 25 5.79 15.15 0.36
C GLY A 25 5.69 16.55 -0.25
N GLY A 26 4.54 16.92 -0.83
CA GLY A 26 4.30 18.26 -1.37
C GLY A 26 3.63 19.21 -0.36
N ASP A 27 3.44 20.46 -0.77
CA ASP A 27 2.73 21.48 0.02
C ASP A 27 1.22 21.53 -0.29
N GLU A 28 0.79 20.94 -1.42
CA GLU A 28 -0.58 20.90 -1.90
C GLU A 28 -1.27 19.59 -1.51
N THR A 29 -2.60 19.61 -1.40
CA THR A 29 -3.41 18.43 -1.08
C THR A 29 -3.38 17.40 -2.20
N ALA A 30 -3.17 16.13 -1.85
CA ALA A 30 -3.47 14.98 -2.70
C ALA A 30 -4.92 14.59 -2.50
N GLU A 31 -5.69 14.35 -3.56
CA GLU A 31 -7.04 13.78 -3.46
C GLU A 31 -7.08 12.39 -4.07
N ALA A 32 -8.04 11.57 -3.64
CA ALA A 32 -8.34 10.26 -4.22
C ALA A 32 -7.08 9.39 -4.39
N VAL A 33 -6.26 9.30 -3.34
CA VAL A 33 -5.03 8.52 -3.37
C VAL A 33 -5.39 7.05 -3.29
N GLN A 34 -5.06 6.30 -4.34
CA GLN A 34 -5.29 4.87 -4.43
C GLN A 34 -4.00 4.12 -4.12
N VAL A 35 -4.08 3.18 -3.19
CA VAL A 35 -2.96 2.31 -2.82
C VAL A 35 -3.34 0.86 -3.09
N ILE A 36 -2.43 0.15 -3.74
CA ILE A 36 -2.60 -1.25 -4.11
C ILE A 36 -1.56 -2.09 -3.37
N GLY A 37 -2.04 -3.12 -2.69
CA GLY A 37 -1.23 -4.21 -2.17
C GLY A 37 -1.44 -5.46 -3.03
N GLU A 38 -0.35 -6.15 -3.39
CA GLU A 38 -0.41 -7.40 -4.18
C GLU A 38 0.36 -8.51 -3.45
N LEU A 39 -0.15 -9.73 -3.58
CA LEU A 39 0.50 -10.97 -3.18
C LEU A 39 0.78 -11.79 -4.45
N THR A 40 2.04 -12.12 -4.69
CA THR A 40 2.51 -12.83 -5.88
C THR A 40 3.10 -14.18 -5.48
N ILE A 41 2.82 -15.23 -6.24
CA ILE A 41 3.45 -16.55 -6.11
C ILE A 41 3.92 -16.96 -7.49
N ASP A 42 5.19 -17.38 -7.62
CA ASP A 42 5.78 -17.80 -8.90
C ASP A 42 5.61 -16.76 -10.03
N GLY A 43 5.63 -15.47 -9.69
CA GLY A 43 5.44 -14.37 -10.64
C GLY A 43 3.98 -14.07 -11.03
N GLU A 44 3.01 -14.82 -10.50
CA GLU A 44 1.57 -14.59 -10.71
C GLU A 44 0.95 -13.87 -9.51
N VAL A 45 0.19 -12.80 -9.75
CA VAL A 45 -0.58 -12.12 -8.71
C VAL A 45 -1.76 -13.00 -8.32
N VAL A 46 -1.68 -13.61 -7.14
CA VAL A 46 -2.71 -14.54 -6.62
C VAL A 46 -3.75 -13.83 -5.76
N ALA A 47 -3.42 -12.66 -5.22
CA ALA A 47 -4.35 -11.80 -4.50
C ALA A 47 -3.93 -10.33 -4.62
N ALA A 48 -4.92 -9.43 -4.65
CA ALA A 48 -4.70 -8.00 -4.62
C ALA A 48 -5.77 -7.33 -3.74
N GLY A 49 -5.40 -6.21 -3.14
CA GLY A 49 -6.29 -5.36 -2.36
C GLY A 49 -6.08 -3.91 -2.72
N GLU A 50 -7.15 -3.13 -2.59
CA GLU A 50 -7.12 -1.69 -2.84
C GLU A 50 -7.60 -0.94 -1.60
N GLN A 51 -6.93 0.17 -1.28
CA GLN A 51 -7.38 1.13 -0.27
C GLN A 51 -7.36 2.52 -0.88
N PHE A 52 -8.32 3.34 -0.48
CA PHE A 52 -8.49 4.71 -0.93
C PHE A 52 -8.36 5.65 0.25
N ILE A 53 -7.59 6.71 0.07
CA ILE A 53 -7.49 7.82 0.99
C ILE A 53 -8.15 9.02 0.30
N ASP A 54 -9.19 9.57 0.92
CA ASP A 54 -9.98 10.66 0.32
C ASP A 54 -9.11 11.87 0.01
N PHE A 55 -8.27 12.27 0.98
CA PHE A 55 -7.26 13.30 0.79
C PHE A 55 -6.06 13.10 1.72
N LEU A 56 -4.89 13.61 1.28
CA LEU A 56 -3.70 13.82 2.09
C LEU A 56 -3.27 15.27 2.02
N SER A 57 -3.30 15.98 3.14
CA SER A 57 -2.80 17.36 3.21
C SER A 57 -1.30 17.44 2.88
N GLY A 58 -0.81 18.63 2.53
CA GLY A 58 0.63 18.83 2.31
C GLY A 58 1.45 18.44 3.55
N GLY A 59 2.42 17.55 3.39
CA GLY A 59 3.24 17.01 4.48
C GLY A 59 2.59 15.91 5.33
N GLU A 60 1.32 15.57 5.09
CA GLU A 60 0.58 14.56 5.86
C GLU A 60 1.05 13.13 5.55
N THR A 61 0.92 12.26 6.56
CA THR A 61 1.20 10.83 6.46
C THR A 61 -0.02 10.05 6.97
N GLU A 62 -0.42 9.02 6.23
CA GLU A 62 -1.45 8.04 6.63
C GLU A 62 -0.86 6.63 6.70
N GLU A 63 -1.25 5.87 7.71
CA GLU A 63 -0.89 4.45 7.84
C GLU A 63 -1.91 3.57 7.11
N ILE A 64 -1.42 2.53 6.44
CA ILE A 64 -2.25 1.55 5.76
C ILE A 64 -1.82 0.12 6.11
N VAL A 65 -2.79 -0.79 6.10
CA VAL A 65 -2.54 -2.20 6.36
C VAL A 65 -3.32 -3.06 5.35
N PHE A 66 -2.62 -4.00 4.71
CA PHE A 66 -3.21 -5.09 3.96
C PHE A 66 -2.94 -6.41 4.66
N ILE A 67 -3.96 -7.28 4.69
CA ILE A 67 -3.87 -8.62 5.26
C ILE A 67 -4.28 -9.60 4.18
N PHE A 68 -3.37 -10.48 3.79
CA PHE A 68 -3.65 -11.57 2.87
C PHE A 68 -3.69 -12.89 3.62
N ASP A 69 -4.81 -13.60 3.51
CA ASP A 69 -4.96 -14.96 4.01
C ASP A 69 -4.32 -15.98 3.07
N ARG A 70 -3.99 -17.15 3.62
CA ARG A 70 -3.37 -18.28 2.90
C ARG A 70 -2.08 -17.91 2.17
N ALA A 71 -1.34 -16.95 2.72
CA ALA A 71 -0.03 -16.59 2.20
C ALA A 71 0.98 -17.70 2.50
N ALA A 72 1.64 -18.19 1.46
CA ALA A 72 2.75 -19.13 1.59
C ALA A 72 4.06 -18.37 1.90
N PRO A 73 5.03 -18.99 2.59
CA PRO A 73 6.31 -18.35 2.89
C PRO A 73 7.03 -17.77 1.65
N GLU A 74 6.96 -18.48 0.53
CA GLU A 74 7.55 -18.13 -0.77
C GLU A 74 6.83 -17.00 -1.50
N ALA A 75 5.62 -16.62 -1.07
CA ALA A 75 4.91 -15.56 -1.75
C ALA A 75 5.69 -14.23 -1.62
N GLU A 76 5.62 -13.39 -2.62
CA GLU A 76 6.17 -12.04 -2.62
C GLU A 76 5.03 -11.05 -2.40
N THR A 77 5.35 -9.88 -1.86
CA THR A 77 4.35 -8.85 -1.61
C THR A 77 4.83 -7.51 -2.10
N SER A 78 3.95 -6.79 -2.78
CA SER A 78 4.21 -5.43 -3.25
C SER A 78 3.18 -4.48 -2.63
N LEU A 79 3.62 -3.24 -2.38
CA LEU A 79 2.76 -2.17 -1.90
C LEU A 79 3.12 -0.91 -2.67
N ARG A 80 2.15 -0.29 -3.35
CA ARG A 80 2.41 0.89 -4.19
C ARG A 80 1.23 1.84 -4.22
N VAL A 81 1.53 3.13 -4.31
CA VAL A 81 0.55 4.15 -4.69
C VAL A 81 0.29 3.99 -6.19
N ALA A 82 -0.95 3.67 -6.55
CA ALA A 82 -1.34 3.41 -7.93
C ALA A 82 -1.77 4.70 -8.65
N SER A 83 -2.48 5.58 -7.96
CA SER A 83 -2.91 6.86 -8.50
C SER A 83 -3.17 7.88 -7.39
N TYR A 84 -3.17 9.15 -7.77
CA TYR A 84 -3.66 10.26 -6.95
C TYR A 84 -4.08 11.39 -7.90
N LYS A 85 -4.94 12.28 -7.41
CA LYS A 85 -5.31 13.51 -8.09
C LYS A 85 -4.60 14.69 -7.42
N SER A 86 -3.93 15.50 -8.23
CA SER A 86 -3.42 16.81 -7.81
C SER A 86 -4.45 17.87 -8.21
N PRO A 87 -4.66 18.92 -7.39
CA PRO A 87 -5.42 20.11 -7.80
C PRO A 87 -4.81 20.79 -9.03
#